data_AF-A0A524KZC3-F1
#
_entry.id   AF-A0A524KZC3-F1
#
_cell.length_a   1.000
_cell.length_b   1.000
_cell.length_c   1.000
_cell.angle_alpha   90.00
_cell.angle_beta   90.00
_cell.angle_gamma   90.00
#
_symmetry.space_group_name_H-M   'P 1'
#
loop_
_entity.id
_entity.type
_entity.pdbx_description
1 polymer ?
#
loop_
_entity_poly.entity_id
_entity_poly.type
_entity_poly.pdbx_seq_one_letter_code
_entity_poly.pdbx_strand_id
1 'polypeptide(L)'
;RLLPNSKDGKVEGFNVSEVRAGGIFAMVGINNGDTLLSINDFALDSPEKAMQTLVSLKGQSRIKLDLIRDGRPTTFTYDIR
;
A
#
# COMPACT_ATOMS: atom_id res chain seq x y z
N ARG A 1 1.61 -10.61 1.03
CA ARG A 1 2.31 -10.49 -0.26
C ARG A 1 1.75 -9.31 -1.03
N LEU A 2 2.59 -8.67 -1.84
CA LEU A 2 2.21 -7.64 -2.79
C LEU A 2 2.40 -8.21 -4.19
N LEU A 3 1.32 -8.25 -4.97
CA LEU A 3 1.35 -8.69 -6.37
C LEU A 3 1.02 -7.51 -7.27
N PRO A 4 1.81 -7.22 -8.31
CA PRO A 4 1.50 -6.12 -9.23
C PRO A 4 0.08 -6.27 -9.79
N ASN A 5 -0.69 -5.19 -9.73
CA ASN A 5 -1.97 -5.07 -10.41
C ASN A 5 -1.75 -4.24 -11.68
N SER A 6 -1.89 -4.88 -12.83
CA SER A 6 -1.62 -4.24 -14.13
C SER A 6 -2.91 -4.01 -14.90
N LYS A 7 -3.02 -2.82 -15.50
CA LYS A 7 -4.06 -2.46 -16.45
C LYS A 7 -3.41 -1.89 -17.69
N ASP A 8 -3.82 -2.35 -18.87
CA ASP A 8 -3.29 -1.91 -20.16
C ASP A 8 -1.73 -1.98 -20.26
N GLY A 9 -1.14 -2.99 -19.61
CA GLY A 9 0.31 -3.21 -19.61
C GLY A 9 1.10 -2.32 -18.63
N LYS A 10 0.43 -1.49 -17.82
CA LYS A 10 1.05 -0.66 -16.78
C LYS A 10 0.63 -1.13 -15.40
N VAL A 11 1.57 -1.13 -14.46
CA VAL A 11 1.25 -1.38 -13.05
C VAL A 11 0.55 -0.15 -12.50
N GLU A 12 -0.68 -0.32 -12.01
CA GLU A 12 -1.48 0.75 -11.40
C GLU A 12 -1.48 0.68 -9.87
N GLY A 13 -0.93 -0.40 -9.31
CA GLY A 13 -0.86 -0.63 -7.87
C GLY A 13 -0.46 -2.06 -7.55
N PHE A 14 -0.65 -2.45 -6.29
CA PHE A 14 -0.33 -3.78 -5.81
C PHE A 14 -1.49 -4.40 -5.04
N ASN A 15 -1.93 -5.57 -5.48
CA ASN A 15 -2.91 -6.37 -4.77
C ASN A 15 -2.27 -6.96 -3.51
N VAL A 16 -2.92 -6.74 -2.38
CA VAL A 16 -2.47 -7.22 -1.08
C VAL A 16 -3.19 -8.51 -0.73
N SER A 17 -2.40 -9.53 -0.45
CA SER A 17 -2.87 -10.83 0.03
C SER A 17 -2.00 -11.31 1.18
N GLU A 18 -2.38 -12.39 1.87
CA GLU A 18 -1.61 -12.97 2.98
C GLU A 18 -1.20 -11.94 4.06
N VAL A 19 -2.06 -10.96 4.36
CA VAL A 19 -1.86 -10.05 5.49
C VAL A 19 -1.90 -10.85 6.78
N ARG A 20 -0.80 -10.83 7.53
CA ARG A 20 -0.68 -11.50 8.82
C ARG A 20 -1.21 -10.60 9.94
N ALA A 21 -1.99 -11.18 10.85
CA ALA A 21 -2.38 -10.50 12.08
C ALA A 21 -1.14 -10.01 12.85
N GLY A 22 -1.15 -8.75 13.30
CA GLY A 22 -0.01 -8.12 13.97
C GLY A 22 1.19 -7.78 13.05
N GLY A 23 1.10 -8.02 11.74
CA GLY A 23 2.10 -7.58 10.78
C GLY A 23 1.93 -6.09 10.41
N ILE A 24 2.95 -5.51 9.77
CA ILE A 24 2.97 -4.08 9.42
C ILE A 24 1.74 -3.64 8.61
N PHE A 25 1.31 -4.44 7.62
CA PHE A 25 0.14 -4.14 6.81
C PHE A 25 -1.16 -4.12 7.63
N ALA A 26 -1.32 -5.06 8.56
CA ALA A 26 -2.48 -5.10 9.45
C ALA A 26 -2.49 -3.91 10.43
N MET A 27 -1.31 -3.50 10.93
CA MET A 27 -1.18 -2.34 11.83
C MET A 27 -1.60 -1.03 11.17
N VAL A 28 -1.41 -0.92 9.85
CA VAL A 28 -1.86 0.23 9.04
C VAL A 28 -3.22 -0.03 8.37
N GLY A 29 -4.01 -0.95 8.90
CA GLY A 29 -5.39 -1.21 8.50
C GLY A 29 -5.58 -1.69 7.06
N ILE A 30 -4.54 -2.21 6.43
CA ILE A 30 -4.64 -2.91 5.13
C ILE A 30 -5.17 -4.32 5.36
N ASN A 31 -6.08 -4.74 4.50
CA ASN A 31 -6.75 -6.02 4.51
C ASN A 31 -6.41 -6.84 3.26
N ASN A 32 -6.67 -8.15 3.34
CA ASN A 32 -6.62 -9.00 2.15
C ASN A 32 -7.69 -8.56 1.15
N GLY A 33 -7.31 -8.47 -0.12
CA GLY A 33 -8.19 -8.02 -1.20
C GLY A 33 -8.10 -6.52 -1.50
N ASP A 34 -7.36 -5.75 -0.70
CA ASP A 34 -7.06 -4.36 -1.03
C ASP A 34 -6.11 -4.27 -2.24
N THR A 35 -6.29 -3.23 -3.05
CA THR A 35 -5.29 -2.81 -4.05
C THR A 35 -4.64 -1.53 -3.58
N LEU A 36 -3.38 -1.58 -3.17
CA LEU A 36 -2.62 -0.42 -2.72
C LEU A 36 -2.14 0.40 -3.93
N LEU A 37 -2.45 1.70 -3.95
CA LEU A 37 -2.13 2.61 -5.05
C LEU A 37 -0.96 3.53 -4.71
N SER A 38 -0.94 4.07 -3.48
CA SER A 38 0.09 5.01 -3.05
C SER A 38 0.41 4.86 -1.55
N ILE A 39 1.61 5.29 -1.18
CA ILE A 39 2.02 5.46 0.22
C ILE A 39 2.73 6.83 0.32
N ASN A 40 2.32 7.69 1.25
CA ASN A 40 2.90 9.02 1.48
C ASN A 40 3.04 9.83 0.18
N ASP A 41 1.99 9.85 -0.64
CA ASP A 41 1.91 10.54 -1.94
C ASP A 41 2.84 9.98 -3.03
N PHE A 42 3.56 8.88 -2.76
CA PHE A 42 4.32 8.14 -3.77
C PHE A 42 3.44 7.04 -4.39
N ALA A 43 3.23 7.13 -5.71
CA ALA A 43 2.53 6.11 -6.47
C ALA A 43 3.34 4.80 -6.53
N LEU A 44 2.65 3.67 -6.32
CA LEU A 44 3.20 2.33 -6.42
C LEU A 44 2.96 1.74 -7.81
N ASP A 45 3.53 2.39 -8.82
CA ASP A 45 3.38 2.00 -10.24
C ASP A 45 4.57 1.17 -10.77
N SER A 46 5.50 0.77 -9.90
CA SER A 46 6.60 -0.15 -10.23
C SER A 46 7.15 -0.88 -8.99
N PRO A 47 7.76 -2.07 -9.15
CA PRO A 47 8.43 -2.78 -8.06
C PRO A 47 9.56 -1.95 -7.41
N GLU A 48 10.33 -1.21 -8.20
CA GLU A 48 11.44 -0.38 -7.73
C GLU A 48 10.93 0.74 -6.82
N LYS A 49 9.87 1.44 -7.23
CA LYS A 49 9.23 2.47 -6.40
C LYS A 49 8.63 1.86 -5.15
N ALA A 50 7.97 0.71 -5.24
CA ALA A 50 7.45 0.02 -4.05
C ALA A 50 8.56 -0.29 -3.02
N MET A 51 9.73 -0.73 -3.47
CA MET A 51 10.88 -0.94 -2.59
C MET A 51 11.38 0.38 -1.98
N GLN A 52 11.54 1.43 -2.77
CA GLN A 52 11.98 2.74 -2.28
C GLN A 52 11.02 3.32 -1.24
N THR A 53 9.71 3.25 -1.50
CA THR A 53 8.70 3.77 -0.59
C THR A 53 8.64 2.97 0.72
N LEU A 54 8.79 1.65 0.67
CA LEU A 54 8.88 0.83 1.88
C LEU A 54 10.11 1.17 2.74
N VAL A 55 11.24 1.52 2.11
CA VAL A 55 12.42 2.01 2.83
C VAL A 55 12.17 3.40 3.43
N SER A 56 11.51 4.30 2.70
CA SER A 56 11.23 5.67 3.17
C SER A 56 10.22 5.72 4.32
N LEU A 57 9.42 4.67 4.53
CA LEU A 57 8.55 4.53 5.69
C LEU A 57 9.29 4.47 7.02
N LYS A 58 10.55 3.98 7.04
CA LYS A 58 11.33 3.91 8.28
C LYS A 58 11.64 5.33 8.77
N GLY A 59 11.11 5.67 9.95
CA GLY A 59 11.31 6.97 10.58
C GLY A 59 10.23 8.01 10.26
N GLN A 60 9.23 7.66 9.45
CA GLN A 60 8.05 8.52 9.26
C GLN A 60 7.13 8.42 10.48
N SER A 61 6.78 9.57 11.05
CA SER A 61 5.77 9.67 12.11
C SER A 61 4.34 9.64 11.57
N ARG A 62 4.15 9.78 10.25
CA ARG A 62 2.85 9.72 9.59
C ARG A 62 2.91 8.88 8.33
N ILE A 63 1.91 8.02 8.16
CA ILE A 63 1.71 7.20 6.97
C ILE A 63 0.33 7.50 6.38
N LYS A 64 0.28 7.97 5.14
CA LYS A 64 -0.92 8.06 4.31
C LYS A 64 -0.91 6.92 3.30
N LEU A 65 -2.03 6.22 3.15
CA LEU A 65 -2.23 5.14 2.18
C LEU A 65 -3.42 5.48 1.31
N ASP A 66 -3.27 5.40 -0.01
CA ASP A 66 -4.41 5.38 -0.92
C ASP A 66 -4.56 3.97 -1.51
N LEU A 67 -5.78 3.43 -1.44
CA LEU A 67 -6.08 2.07 -1.89
C LEU A 67 -7.49 1.93 -2.45
N ILE A 68 -7.73 0.84 -3.18
CA ILE A 68 -9.07 0.39 -3.55
C ILE A 68 -9.48 -0.73 -2.59
N ARG A 69 -10.62 -0.58 -1.93
CA ARG A 69 -11.27 -1.62 -1.11
C ARG A 69 -12.69 -1.82 -1.57
N ASP A 70 -13.07 -3.07 -1.85
CA ASP A 70 -14.39 -3.41 -2.36
C ASP A 70 -14.80 -2.59 -3.60
N GLY A 71 -13.83 -2.31 -4.48
CA GLY A 71 -14.01 -1.49 -5.69
C GLY A 71 -14.11 0.02 -5.46
N ARG A 72 -13.89 0.52 -4.23
CA ARG A 72 -13.98 1.94 -3.89
C ARG A 72 -12.63 2.53 -3.45
N PRO A 73 -12.27 3.72 -3.95
CA PRO A 73 -11.12 4.46 -3.42
C PRO A 73 -11.29 4.78 -1.94
N THR A 74 -10.26 4.47 -1.16
CA THR A 74 -10.20 4.70 0.28
C THR A 74 -8.82 5.23 0.64
N THR A 75 -8.79 6.26 1.50
CA THR A 75 -7.55 6.81 2.04
C THR A 75 -7.49 6.56 3.54
N PHE A 76 -6.35 6.06 4.02
CA PHE A 76 -6.06 5.94 5.44
C PHE A 76 -4.90 6.85 5.81
N THR A 77 -4.95 7.43 7.01
CA THR A 77 -3.83 8.20 7.56
C THR A 77 -3.59 7.77 8.99
N TYR A 78 -2.34 7.39 9.29
CA TYR A 78 -1.90 6.91 10.59
C TYR A 78 -0.78 7.79 11.12
N ASP A 79 -0.85 8.14 12.39
CA ASP A 79 0.28 8.72 13.12
C ASP A 79 0.97 7.60 13.91
N ILE A 80 2.23 7.32 13.58
CA ILE A 80 3.09 6.39 14.30
C ILE A 80 3.68 7.17 15.49
N ARG A 81 3.34 6.72 16.71
CA ARG A 81 3.88 7.23 17.98
C ARG A 81 4.84 6.24 18.60
#